data_AF-A0A962U443-F1
#
_entry.id   AF-A0A962U443-F1
#
_cell.length_a   1.000
_cell.length_b   1.000
_cell.length_c   1.000
_cell.angle_alpha   90.00
_cell.angle_beta   90.00
_cell.angle_gamma   90.00
#
_symmetry.space_group_name_H-M   'P 1'
#
loop_
_entity.id
_entity.type
_entity.pdbx_description
1 polymer ?
#
loop_
_entity_poly.entity_id
_entity_poly.type
_entity_poly.pdbx_seq_one_letter_code
_entity_poly.pdbx_strand_id
1 'polypeptide(L)'
;MTDQDPGLLGSLIDVSGERFIARIGELGDAYSPYRQVGVERVAVGQVGAYVIARGAQEQVLCQVIRVWEEPVAGELTQFVRLLPLGEVTSDGQFFRGVGRYPPLDTPVYMAESGQLEAMFDNVRRYGLHLGRLSQRSELRVFVDPNLLFNRHLAILGQSGAGKSWAVSSLLQRTVKLMPKAHIVLLDLHGEYGWRDSAGRFHSAFAGEMVRHIDARSLEIPYWLLTYAELVDLLVDRTDPNASVQISFMREVLHALRKKGNQELGIDRLSVDSPVYFSLKELYMHFKQANEQQFDFGKTKGPLFGAFDEFLVRFQSMFNDSRYDFLFRPKKRTKSLDLEQLLRDFIGLGDPKRQITVIDLSPVPHDVRPTVSSQIGRLAFEFNYWNPRRREFPILLICEEAHQYIPREADLQHEGSRRAMERIAKEGRKYGVGLCVVSQRPTELSETVLSQCSNFICLRTTNPQDQQYIRKLMPEGEQDLADVLTTLRRGEALAVGEAIPLPTRFRLYPPDPAPDSSDAPVAESWRTGPDDLDVAGIVDRWWRQQR
;
A
#
# COMPACT_ATOMS: atom_id res chain seq x y z
N MET A 1 28.77 -45.43 22.18
CA MET A 1 28.95 -43.98 21.98
C MET A 1 28.26 -43.65 20.67
N THR A 2 26.95 -43.42 20.74
CA THR A 2 26.14 -42.98 19.62
C THR A 2 26.49 -41.52 19.36
N ASP A 3 27.03 -41.29 18.17
CA ASP A 3 27.36 -39.98 17.62
C ASP A 3 26.03 -39.23 17.40
N GLN A 4 25.47 -38.64 18.47
CA GLN A 4 24.28 -37.81 18.36
C GLN A 4 24.67 -36.54 17.61
N ASP A 5 24.21 -36.43 16.36
CA ASP A 5 24.30 -35.19 15.57
C ASP A 5 23.85 -34.02 16.46
N PRO A 6 24.73 -33.03 16.75
CA PRO A 6 24.41 -31.94 17.66
C PRO A 6 23.20 -31.10 17.20
N GLY A 7 22.83 -31.20 15.91
CA GLY A 7 21.65 -30.57 15.34
C GLY A 7 20.33 -31.31 15.61
N LEU A 8 20.34 -32.58 16.03
CA LEU A 8 19.13 -33.38 16.23
C LEU A 8 18.29 -32.85 17.41
N LEU A 9 17.09 -32.32 17.12
CA LEU A 9 16.15 -31.84 18.13
C LEU A 9 15.28 -32.95 18.71
N GLY A 10 14.81 -33.88 17.88
CA GLY A 10 13.87 -34.93 18.27
C GLY A 10 13.17 -35.55 17.07
N SER A 11 11.91 -35.97 17.18
CA SER A 11 11.19 -36.68 16.10
C SER A 11 9.72 -36.24 15.96
N LEU A 12 9.18 -36.37 14.75
CA LEU A 12 7.78 -36.09 14.45
C LEU A 12 6.85 -37.14 15.08
N ILE A 13 5.77 -36.66 15.71
CA ILE A 13 4.74 -37.50 16.35
C ILE A 13 3.34 -37.25 15.79
N ASP A 14 3.16 -36.15 15.06
CA ASP A 14 1.94 -35.82 14.33
C ASP A 14 2.31 -35.12 13.03
N VAL A 15 1.67 -35.51 11.93
CA VAL A 15 1.91 -34.96 10.60
C VAL A 15 0.55 -34.73 9.94
N SER A 16 0.22 -33.47 9.70
CA SER A 16 -0.98 -33.05 8.99
C SER A 16 -0.64 -32.04 7.89
N GLY A 17 -1.59 -31.75 7.01
CA GLY A 17 -1.37 -30.84 5.89
C GLY A 17 -0.95 -29.42 6.30
N GLU A 18 -1.41 -28.96 7.47
CA GLU A 18 -1.20 -27.58 7.93
C GLU A 18 -0.07 -27.46 8.96
N ARG A 19 0.21 -28.52 9.72
CA ARG A 19 1.14 -28.49 10.84
C ARG A 19 1.72 -29.86 11.14
N PHE A 20 2.95 -29.86 11.66
CA PHE A 20 3.55 -31.03 12.29
C PHE A 20 3.71 -30.79 13.79
N ILE A 21 3.77 -31.87 14.55
CA ILE A 21 4.19 -31.84 15.96
C ILE A 21 5.41 -32.72 16.10
N ALA A 22 6.47 -32.18 16.73
CA ALA A 22 7.64 -32.95 17.09
C ALA A 22 7.79 -32.99 18.61
N ARG A 23 8.24 -34.12 19.12
CA ARG A 23 8.75 -34.26 20.49
C ARG A 23 10.23 -33.84 20.49
N ILE A 24 10.65 -33.01 21.44
CA ILE A 24 12.08 -32.70 21.63
C ILE A 24 12.71 -33.75 22.54
N GLY A 25 13.87 -34.29 22.15
CA GLY A 25 14.62 -35.29 22.93
C GLY A 25 13.98 -36.68 22.96
N GLU A 26 14.68 -37.63 23.57
CA GLU A 26 14.14 -38.94 23.94
C GLU A 26 13.48 -38.88 25.33
N LEU A 27 12.54 -39.79 25.63
CA LEU A 27 11.96 -39.88 26.98
C LEU A 27 13.08 -40.14 28.00
N GLY A 28 13.13 -39.33 29.06
CA GLY A 28 14.14 -39.41 30.11
C GLY A 28 15.41 -38.57 29.92
N ASP A 29 15.61 -37.91 28.77
CA ASP A 29 16.78 -37.04 28.56
C ASP A 29 16.65 -35.68 29.26
N ALA A 30 17.76 -35.19 29.82
CA ALA A 30 17.82 -33.86 30.41
C ALA A 30 17.75 -32.78 29.31
N TYR A 31 16.64 -32.03 29.27
CA TYR A 31 16.46 -30.93 28.32
C TYR A 31 17.52 -29.83 28.52
N SER A 32 18.26 -29.51 27.45
CA SER A 32 19.16 -28.35 27.41
C SER A 32 18.61 -27.26 26.48
N PRO A 33 18.33 -26.05 26.99
CA PRO A 33 17.71 -24.98 26.21
C PRO A 33 18.64 -24.37 25.15
N TYR A 34 19.94 -24.63 25.22
CA TYR A 34 20.92 -24.17 24.24
C TYR A 34 21.85 -25.31 23.83
N ARG A 35 22.03 -25.51 22.52
CA ARG A 35 22.96 -26.48 21.95
C ARG A 35 23.96 -25.81 21.03
N GLN A 36 25.15 -26.40 20.93
CA GLN A 36 26.19 -25.92 20.03
C GLN A 36 26.09 -26.71 18.73
N VAL A 37 25.71 -26.05 17.63
CA VAL A 37 25.58 -26.64 16.29
C VAL A 37 26.67 -26.01 15.42
N GLY A 38 27.70 -26.79 15.08
CA GLY A 38 28.91 -26.25 14.46
C GLY A 38 29.59 -25.20 15.35
N VAL A 39 29.69 -23.95 14.86
CA VAL A 39 30.30 -22.82 15.57
C VAL A 39 29.27 -21.95 16.32
N GLU A 40 27.98 -22.20 16.12
CA GLU A 40 26.90 -21.37 16.64
C GLU A 40 26.25 -21.98 17.89
N ARG A 41 25.92 -21.14 18.87
CA ARG A 41 25.10 -21.55 20.03
C ARG A 41 23.65 -21.21 19.74
N VAL A 42 22.83 -22.24 19.57
CA VAL A 42 21.44 -22.12 19.09
C VAL A 42 20.47 -22.47 20.21
N ALA A 43 19.41 -21.69 20.36
CA ALA A 43 18.32 -21.99 21.28
C ALA A 43 17.46 -23.16 20.75
N VAL A 44 17.31 -24.20 21.55
CA VAL A 44 16.46 -25.36 21.26
C VAL A 44 15.01 -25.00 21.59
N GLY A 45 14.07 -25.32 20.70
CA GLY A 45 12.64 -25.06 20.97
C GLY A 45 12.28 -23.58 21.08
N GLN A 46 12.94 -22.70 20.34
CA GLN A 46 12.59 -21.28 20.31
C GLN A 46 11.51 -21.01 19.24
N VAL A 47 10.44 -20.30 19.60
CA VAL A 47 9.43 -19.83 18.62
C VAL A 47 10.10 -18.93 17.57
N GLY A 48 9.82 -19.22 16.31
CA GLY A 48 10.40 -18.58 15.13
C GLY A 48 11.69 -19.22 14.64
N ALA A 49 12.25 -20.20 15.34
CA ALA A 49 13.40 -20.97 14.86
C ALA A 49 13.03 -21.84 13.65
N TYR A 50 14.00 -22.07 12.78
CA TYR A 50 13.85 -22.94 11.62
C TYR A 50 14.47 -24.31 11.89
N VAL A 51 13.77 -25.35 11.48
CA VAL A 51 14.13 -26.75 11.68
C VAL A 51 13.89 -27.54 10.40
N ILE A 52 14.52 -28.70 10.24
CA ILE A 52 14.34 -29.57 9.09
C ILE A 52 13.90 -30.95 9.59
N ALA A 53 12.70 -31.38 9.18
CA ALA A 53 12.31 -32.78 9.26
C ALA A 53 13.00 -33.54 8.12
N ARG A 54 14.00 -34.35 8.46
CA ARG A 54 14.86 -35.04 7.49
C ARG A 54 14.50 -36.52 7.46
N GLY A 55 13.70 -36.89 6.48
CA GLY A 55 13.39 -38.28 6.15
C GLY A 55 14.45 -38.90 5.23
N ALA A 56 14.14 -40.08 4.69
CA ALA A 56 15.08 -40.82 3.83
C ALA A 56 15.21 -40.20 2.43
N GLN A 57 14.15 -39.57 1.92
CA GLN A 57 14.11 -38.98 0.57
C GLN A 57 13.62 -37.53 0.58
N GLU A 58 13.15 -37.05 1.73
CA GLU A 58 12.50 -35.77 1.92
C GLU A 58 13.21 -34.95 3.00
N GLN A 59 13.41 -33.67 2.74
CA GLN A 59 13.83 -32.71 3.77
C GLN A 59 12.82 -31.58 3.79
N VAL A 60 11.98 -31.55 4.81
CA VAL A 60 10.96 -30.51 4.95
C VAL A 60 11.47 -29.46 5.92
N LEU A 61 11.63 -28.24 5.41
CA LEU A 61 11.91 -27.08 6.23
C LEU A 61 10.64 -26.64 6.93
N CYS A 62 10.73 -26.48 8.24
CA CYS A 62 9.64 -26.01 9.08
C CYS A 62 10.07 -24.83 9.96
N GLN A 63 9.09 -24.04 10.39
CA GLN A 63 9.27 -23.03 11.44
C GLN A 63 8.58 -23.46 12.72
N VAL A 64 9.24 -23.27 13.86
CA VAL A 64 8.66 -23.48 15.19
C VAL A 64 7.65 -22.38 15.46
N ILE A 65 6.36 -22.71 15.55
CA ILE A 65 5.28 -21.72 15.82
C ILE A 65 4.80 -21.74 17.27
N ARG A 66 4.97 -22.87 17.97
CA ARG A 66 4.62 -22.99 19.40
C ARG A 66 5.50 -24.04 20.07
N VAL A 67 5.85 -23.80 21.33
CA VAL A 67 6.55 -24.75 22.20
C VAL A 67 5.77 -24.87 23.50
N TRP A 68 5.61 -26.09 24.01
CA TRP A 68 4.92 -26.36 25.27
C TRP A 68 5.42 -27.66 25.90
N GLU A 69 5.05 -27.89 27.16
CA GLU A 69 5.38 -29.11 27.90
C GLU A 69 4.10 -29.79 28.39
N GLU A 70 4.05 -31.11 28.30
CA GLU A 70 2.94 -31.92 28.81
C GLU A 70 3.50 -33.18 29.49
N PRO A 71 2.84 -33.67 30.56
CA PRO A 71 3.22 -34.92 31.21
C PRO A 71 2.81 -36.12 30.36
N VAL A 72 3.79 -36.92 29.95
CA VAL A 72 3.59 -38.20 29.25
C VAL A 72 4.15 -39.32 30.11
N ALA A 73 3.30 -40.30 30.46
CA ALA A 73 3.67 -41.43 31.31
C ALA A 73 4.34 -41.04 32.67
N GLY A 74 4.03 -39.84 33.18
CA GLY A 74 4.58 -39.32 34.44
C GLY A 74 5.83 -38.46 34.30
N GLU A 75 6.37 -38.29 33.09
CA GLU A 75 7.54 -37.45 32.81
C GLU A 75 7.14 -36.21 31.99
N LEU A 76 7.74 -35.05 32.31
CA LEU A 76 7.53 -33.83 31.53
C LEU A 76 8.23 -33.97 30.17
N THR A 77 7.45 -33.89 29.09
CA THR A 77 7.93 -33.99 27.72
C THR A 77 7.71 -32.66 27.00
N GLN A 78 8.75 -32.16 26.31
CA GLN A 78 8.66 -30.96 25.48
C GLN A 78 8.14 -31.28 24.07
N PHE A 79 7.23 -30.43 23.59
CA PHE A 79 6.67 -30.51 22.24
C PHE A 79 6.85 -29.20 21.49
N VAL A 80 7.03 -29.33 20.18
CA VAL A 80 7.05 -28.20 19.24
C VAL A 80 6.02 -28.39 18.17
N ARG A 81 5.27 -27.33 17.89
CA ARG A 81 4.39 -27.24 16.72
C ARG A 81 5.20 -26.59 15.62
N LEU A 82 5.24 -27.25 14.48
CA LEU A 82 5.99 -26.88 13.32
C LEU A 82 5.04 -26.50 12.19
N LEU A 83 5.29 -25.35 11.58
CA LEU A 83 4.67 -24.96 10.33
C LEU A 83 5.57 -25.45 9.17
N PRO A 84 5.15 -26.44 8.36
CA PRO A 84 5.88 -26.82 7.17
C PRO A 84 5.88 -25.68 6.14
N LEU A 85 7.08 -25.27 5.70
CA LEU A 85 7.25 -24.15 4.76
C LEU A 85 7.54 -24.64 3.34
N GLY A 86 8.26 -25.74 3.21
CA GLY A 86 8.61 -26.30 1.92
C GLY A 86 9.66 -27.40 1.98
N GLU A 87 10.03 -27.91 0.82
CA GLU A 87 11.03 -28.97 0.66
C GLU A 87 12.39 -28.40 0.24
N VAL A 88 13.46 -28.97 0.81
CA VAL A 88 14.84 -28.76 0.39
C VAL A 88 15.31 -30.04 -0.30
N THR A 89 15.70 -29.93 -1.57
CA THR A 89 16.21 -31.07 -2.33
C THR A 89 17.65 -31.41 -1.94
N SER A 90 18.14 -32.59 -2.35
CA SER A 90 19.50 -33.03 -2.05
C SER A 90 20.60 -32.16 -2.67
N ASP A 91 20.30 -31.44 -3.74
CA ASP A 91 21.17 -30.42 -4.35
C ASP A 91 21.01 -29.02 -3.71
N GLY A 92 20.23 -28.91 -2.63
CA GLY A 92 20.08 -27.70 -1.83
C GLY A 92 19.03 -26.71 -2.33
N GLN A 93 18.25 -27.03 -3.36
CA GLN A 93 17.20 -26.13 -3.83
C GLN A 93 15.98 -26.16 -2.93
N PHE A 94 15.38 -25.00 -2.68
CA PHE A 94 14.14 -24.88 -1.93
C PHE A 94 12.92 -24.75 -2.84
N PHE A 95 11.91 -25.56 -2.59
CA PHE A 95 10.58 -25.48 -3.20
C PHE A 95 9.53 -25.20 -2.13
N ARG A 96 8.69 -24.19 -2.37
CA ARG A 96 7.57 -23.87 -1.47
C ARG A 96 6.51 -24.96 -1.54
N GLY A 97 5.99 -25.35 -0.38
CA GLY A 97 5.02 -26.43 -0.24
C GLY A 97 5.66 -27.81 -0.05
N VAL A 98 4.88 -28.74 0.48
CA VAL A 98 5.32 -30.11 0.78
C VAL A 98 4.64 -31.05 -0.23
N GLY A 99 5.43 -31.61 -1.14
CA GLY A 99 4.99 -32.62 -2.10
C GLY A 99 4.90 -34.01 -1.48
N ARG A 100 5.79 -34.33 -0.52
CA ARG A 100 5.81 -35.58 0.23
C ARG A 100 5.91 -35.31 1.72
N TYR A 101 4.83 -35.63 2.42
CA TYR A 101 4.77 -35.51 3.87
C TYR A 101 5.67 -36.57 4.53
N PRO A 102 6.52 -36.17 5.49
CA PRO A 102 7.38 -37.10 6.21
C PRO A 102 6.53 -38.04 7.07
N PRO A 103 6.92 -39.33 7.23
CA PRO A 103 6.24 -40.23 8.13
C PRO A 103 6.46 -39.85 9.61
N LEU A 104 5.69 -40.48 10.50
CA LEU A 104 5.96 -40.43 11.94
C LEU A 104 7.38 -40.92 12.25
N ASP A 105 7.91 -40.45 13.38
CA ASP A 105 9.27 -40.70 13.85
C ASP A 105 10.38 -40.14 12.95
N THR A 106 10.04 -39.35 11.93
CA THR A 106 11.03 -38.62 11.13
C THR A 106 11.85 -37.69 12.03
N PRO A 107 13.19 -37.78 12.04
CA PRO A 107 14.02 -36.94 12.87
C PRO A 107 13.96 -35.46 12.43
N VAL A 108 13.95 -34.57 13.42
CA VAL A 108 13.91 -33.12 13.25
C VAL A 108 15.25 -32.53 13.69
N TYR A 109 15.88 -31.74 12.82
CA TYR A 109 17.18 -31.10 13.05
C TYR A 109 17.04 -29.58 13.08
N MET A 110 17.92 -28.87 13.78
CA MET A 110 18.08 -27.43 13.60
C MET A 110 18.51 -27.11 12.16
N ALA A 111 17.92 -26.08 11.55
CA ALA A 111 18.34 -25.65 10.22
C ALA A 111 19.69 -24.90 10.29
N GLU A 112 20.64 -25.30 9.45
CA GLU A 112 21.94 -24.62 9.32
C GLU A 112 21.83 -23.35 8.49
N SER A 113 22.76 -22.40 8.69
CA SER A 113 22.73 -21.12 7.97
C SER A 113 22.81 -21.31 6.45
N GLY A 114 23.61 -22.26 5.95
CA GLY A 114 23.67 -22.58 4.52
C GLY A 114 22.33 -23.06 3.92
N GLN A 115 21.56 -23.84 4.69
CA GLN A 115 20.22 -24.29 4.27
C GLN A 115 19.22 -23.14 4.29
N LEU A 116 19.34 -22.23 5.27
CA LEU A 116 18.50 -21.04 5.34
C LEU A 116 18.81 -20.03 4.23
N GLU A 117 20.07 -19.96 3.83
CA GLU A 117 20.50 -19.16 2.70
C GLU A 117 19.91 -19.66 1.37
N ALA A 118 19.89 -20.99 1.20
CA ALA A 118 19.38 -21.63 -0.02
C ALA A 118 17.91 -21.30 -0.29
N MET A 119 17.11 -21.07 0.75
CA MET A 119 15.72 -20.60 0.62
C MET A 119 15.60 -19.28 -0.18
N PHE A 120 16.62 -18.44 -0.11
CA PHE A 120 16.64 -17.15 -0.77
C PHE A 120 17.35 -17.18 -2.13
N ASP A 121 18.00 -18.27 -2.54
CA ASP A 121 18.83 -18.30 -3.76
C ASP A 121 18.05 -17.94 -5.04
N ASN A 122 16.83 -18.45 -5.17
CA ASN A 122 15.97 -18.17 -6.33
C ASN A 122 15.61 -16.67 -6.46
N VAL A 123 15.52 -15.95 -5.34
CA VAL A 123 15.19 -14.52 -5.31
C VAL A 123 16.43 -13.62 -5.19
N ARG A 124 17.56 -14.16 -4.70
CA ARG A 124 18.86 -13.47 -4.61
C ARG A 124 19.34 -12.93 -5.94
N ARG A 125 19.03 -13.62 -7.05
CA ARG A 125 19.38 -13.19 -8.41
C ARG A 125 18.94 -11.77 -8.77
N TYR A 126 17.87 -11.27 -8.15
CA TYR A 126 17.40 -9.91 -8.38
C TYR A 126 18.09 -8.89 -7.48
N GLY A 127 18.69 -9.31 -6.35
CA GLY A 127 19.41 -8.43 -5.43
C GLY A 127 18.54 -7.57 -4.52
N LEU A 128 17.20 -7.55 -4.66
CA LEU A 128 16.32 -6.82 -3.77
C LEU A 128 16.16 -7.57 -2.45
N HIS A 129 16.53 -6.93 -1.35
CA HIS A 129 16.32 -7.45 0.00
C HIS A 129 15.67 -6.39 0.89
N LEU A 130 14.83 -6.79 1.86
CA LEU A 130 14.04 -5.88 2.70
C LEU A 130 14.71 -5.57 4.05
N GLY A 131 15.53 -6.49 4.53
CA GLY A 131 16.08 -6.44 5.88
C GLY A 131 17.01 -7.59 6.19
N ARG A 132 17.11 -7.88 7.49
CA ARG A 132 17.83 -9.03 8.07
C ARG A 132 16.87 -9.87 8.90
N LEU A 133 17.03 -11.19 8.91
CA LEU A 133 16.17 -12.06 9.73
C LEU A 133 16.27 -11.66 11.21
N SER A 134 15.13 -11.62 11.91
CA SER A 134 15.10 -11.21 13.32
C SER A 134 15.88 -12.17 14.23
N GLN A 135 15.89 -13.46 13.91
CA GLN A 135 16.60 -14.49 14.70
C GLN A 135 18.05 -14.70 14.26
N ARG A 136 18.40 -14.31 13.02
CA ARG A 136 19.70 -14.53 12.39
C ARG A 136 20.11 -13.30 11.57
N SER A 137 20.68 -12.32 12.25
CA SER A 137 20.91 -10.97 11.69
C SER A 137 21.93 -10.92 10.55
N GLU A 138 22.71 -11.98 10.37
CA GLU A 138 23.64 -12.20 9.25
C GLU A 138 22.91 -12.52 7.94
N LEU A 139 21.73 -13.13 8.03
CA LEU A 139 20.93 -13.54 6.88
C LEU A 139 20.05 -12.39 6.38
N ARG A 140 20.12 -12.12 5.07
CA ARG A 140 19.32 -11.10 4.38
C ARG A 140 18.02 -11.69 3.85
N VAL A 141 16.93 -10.93 3.99
CA VAL A 141 15.62 -11.33 3.47
C VAL A 141 15.43 -10.80 2.06
N PHE A 142 15.66 -11.65 1.08
CA PHE A 142 15.49 -11.33 -0.34
C PHE A 142 14.05 -11.55 -0.82
N VAL A 143 13.65 -10.79 -1.84
CA VAL A 143 12.31 -10.84 -2.43
C VAL A 143 12.38 -10.77 -3.96
N ASP A 144 11.41 -11.37 -4.65
CA ASP A 144 11.23 -11.20 -6.10
C ASP A 144 10.54 -9.86 -6.39
N PRO A 145 11.22 -8.87 -7.01
CA PRO A 145 10.62 -7.58 -7.31
C PRO A 145 9.48 -7.66 -8.33
N ASN A 146 9.51 -8.62 -9.26
CA ASN A 146 8.45 -8.77 -10.24
C ASN A 146 7.14 -9.20 -9.56
N LEU A 147 7.22 -10.14 -8.64
CA LEU A 147 6.05 -10.57 -7.86
C LEU A 147 5.63 -9.50 -6.86
N LEU A 148 6.58 -8.82 -6.22
CA LEU A 148 6.30 -7.79 -5.21
C LEU A 148 5.51 -6.62 -5.79
N PHE A 149 5.93 -6.12 -6.96
CA PHE A 149 5.34 -4.93 -7.54
C PHE A 149 4.20 -5.23 -8.53
N ASN A 150 4.21 -6.35 -9.26
CA ASN A 150 3.14 -6.66 -10.23
C ASN A 150 1.94 -7.42 -9.64
N ARG A 151 2.06 -8.03 -8.45
CA ARG A 151 0.93 -8.72 -7.79
C ARG A 151 0.37 -7.98 -6.58
N HIS A 152 0.57 -6.66 -6.59
CA HIS A 152 0.14 -5.72 -5.55
C HIS A 152 0.76 -6.03 -4.17
N LEU A 153 0.87 -4.99 -3.34
CA LEU A 153 1.49 -5.04 -2.02
C LEU A 153 0.61 -4.30 -1.02
N ALA A 154 0.44 -4.86 0.17
CA ALA A 154 -0.15 -4.16 1.29
C ALA A 154 0.90 -3.99 2.41
N ILE A 155 1.10 -2.76 2.88
CA ILE A 155 1.93 -2.45 4.05
C ILE A 155 1.00 -2.02 5.19
N LEU A 156 0.86 -2.90 6.18
CA LEU A 156 -0.18 -2.77 7.21
C LEU A 156 0.46 -2.60 8.59
N GLY A 157 -0.03 -1.69 9.41
CA GLY A 157 0.44 -1.54 10.78
C GLY A 157 -0.07 -0.30 11.50
N GLN A 158 -0.19 -0.35 12.82
CA GLN A 158 -0.76 0.75 13.60
C GLN A 158 0.04 2.07 13.46
N SER A 159 -0.52 3.18 13.98
CA SER A 159 0.23 4.45 14.03
C SER A 159 1.54 4.29 14.82
N GLY A 160 2.62 4.91 14.34
CA GLY A 160 3.95 4.77 14.93
C GLY A 160 4.66 3.42 14.71
N ALA A 161 4.04 2.44 14.01
CA ALA A 161 4.66 1.13 13.75
C ALA A 161 5.86 1.19 12.79
N GLY A 162 5.99 2.27 12.01
CA GLY A 162 7.05 2.46 11.01
C GLY A 162 6.62 2.18 9.56
N LYS A 163 5.35 2.41 9.19
CA LYS A 163 4.85 2.23 7.81
C LYS A 163 5.63 3.07 6.80
N SER A 164 5.72 4.38 7.02
CA SER A 164 6.42 5.33 6.14
C SER A 164 7.92 5.05 6.07
N TRP A 165 8.46 4.51 7.16
CA TRP A 165 9.84 4.02 7.25
C TRP A 165 10.05 2.77 6.38
N ALA A 166 9.12 1.82 6.40
CA ALA A 166 9.14 0.63 5.56
C ALA A 166 8.99 1.00 4.06
N VAL A 167 8.08 1.93 3.73
CA VAL A 167 7.94 2.49 2.37
C VAL A 167 9.25 3.12 1.93
N SER A 168 9.78 4.07 2.70
CA SER A 168 11.02 4.78 2.36
C SER A 168 12.19 3.81 2.15
N SER A 169 12.36 2.84 3.06
CA SER A 169 13.42 1.83 2.96
C SER A 169 13.26 0.95 1.72
N LEU A 170 12.04 0.47 1.44
CA LEU A 170 11.74 -0.31 0.24
C LEU A 170 12.07 0.47 -1.03
N LEU A 171 11.61 1.73 -1.14
CA LEU A 171 11.78 2.51 -2.36
C LEU A 171 13.23 2.97 -2.58
N GLN A 172 13.93 3.43 -1.55
CA GLN A 172 15.34 3.79 -1.65
C GLN A 172 16.19 2.64 -2.20
N ARG A 173 15.88 1.40 -1.77
CA ARG A 173 16.59 0.20 -2.21
C ARG A 173 16.16 -0.22 -3.62
N THR A 174 14.87 -0.08 -3.91
CA THR A 174 14.28 -0.34 -5.23
C THR A 174 14.92 0.54 -6.30
N VAL A 175 14.97 1.86 -6.12
CA VAL A 175 15.49 2.77 -7.17
C VAL A 175 17.00 2.67 -7.35
N LYS A 176 17.76 2.30 -6.30
CA LYS A 176 19.21 2.02 -6.41
C LYS A 176 19.48 0.81 -7.32
N LEU A 177 18.64 -0.22 -7.23
CA LEU A 177 18.77 -1.46 -7.99
C LEU A 177 18.10 -1.38 -9.38
N MET A 178 17.00 -0.65 -9.47
CA MET A 178 16.16 -0.48 -10.65
C MET A 178 16.06 1.01 -11.02
N PRO A 179 17.13 1.60 -11.61
CA PRO A 179 17.22 3.04 -11.87
C PRO A 179 16.25 3.56 -12.93
N LYS A 180 15.50 2.67 -13.59
CA LYS A 180 14.42 2.97 -14.54
C LYS A 180 13.03 2.74 -13.94
N ALA A 181 12.90 2.63 -12.62
CA ALA A 181 11.62 2.51 -11.96
C ALA A 181 10.77 3.77 -12.18
N HIS A 182 9.46 3.57 -12.31
CA HIS A 182 8.45 4.64 -12.39
C HIS A 182 7.49 4.46 -11.23
N ILE A 183 7.70 5.24 -10.17
CA ILE A 183 6.96 5.13 -8.91
C ILE A 183 6.20 6.43 -8.68
N VAL A 184 4.91 6.33 -8.41
CA VAL A 184 4.05 7.44 -8.01
C VAL A 184 3.63 7.20 -6.56
N LEU A 185 3.95 8.13 -5.66
CA LEU A 185 3.62 8.05 -4.24
C LEU A 185 2.63 9.15 -3.90
N LEU A 186 1.46 8.77 -3.38
CA LEU A 186 0.46 9.70 -2.84
C LEU A 186 0.78 9.96 -1.37
N ASP A 187 1.24 11.16 -1.03
CA ASP A 187 1.65 11.53 0.33
C ASP A 187 0.54 12.34 1.00
N LEU A 188 -0.18 11.74 1.94
CA LEU A 188 -1.34 12.39 2.58
C LEU A 188 -0.93 13.30 3.73
N HIS A 189 0.28 13.13 4.26
CA HIS A 189 0.74 13.77 5.49
C HIS A 189 1.94 14.69 5.29
N GLY A 190 2.61 14.61 4.14
CA GLY A 190 3.82 15.38 3.83
C GLY A 190 5.09 14.77 4.45
N GLU A 191 5.08 13.48 4.78
CA GLU A 191 6.18 12.84 5.53
C GLU A 191 7.41 12.55 4.64
N TYR A 192 7.24 12.52 3.32
CA TYR A 192 8.33 12.17 2.40
C TYR A 192 9.07 13.40 1.85
N GLY A 193 8.51 14.60 2.06
CA GLY A 193 9.08 15.88 1.67
C GLY A 193 8.58 17.00 2.59
N TRP A 194 9.50 17.62 3.33
CA TRP A 194 9.16 18.62 4.35
C TRP A 194 10.13 19.80 4.32
N ARG A 195 9.82 20.87 5.05
CA ARG A 195 10.73 22.02 5.24
C ARG A 195 11.15 22.13 6.69
N ASP A 196 12.43 22.41 6.93
CA ASP A 196 12.92 22.72 8.28
C ASP A 196 12.57 24.15 8.70
N SER A 197 12.91 24.51 9.94
CA SER A 197 12.68 25.85 10.51
C SER A 197 13.41 26.98 9.74
N ALA A 198 14.45 26.67 8.96
CA ALA A 198 15.14 27.60 8.09
C ALA A 198 14.53 27.65 6.67
N GLY A 199 13.42 26.95 6.44
CA GLY A 199 12.73 26.86 5.16
C GLY A 199 13.41 25.95 4.13
N ARG A 200 14.47 25.21 4.50
CA ARG A 200 15.17 24.30 3.59
C ARG A 200 14.33 23.05 3.38
N PHE A 201 14.20 22.63 2.12
CA PHE A 201 13.46 21.44 1.76
C PHE A 201 14.31 20.18 2.00
N HIS A 202 13.73 19.21 2.68
CA HIS A 202 14.29 17.90 2.96
C HIS A 202 13.40 16.81 2.36
N SER A 203 13.97 15.65 2.09
CA SER A 203 13.21 14.51 1.58
C SER A 203 13.74 13.19 2.10
N ALA A 204 12.83 12.22 2.24
CA ALA A 204 13.15 10.82 2.46
C ALA A 204 13.86 10.16 1.27
N PHE A 205 14.01 10.84 0.13
CA PHE A 205 14.68 10.33 -1.06
C PHE A 205 15.76 11.30 -1.53
N ALA A 206 16.86 10.78 -2.08
CA ALA A 206 17.90 11.61 -2.67
C ALA A 206 17.30 12.48 -3.79
N GLY A 207 17.66 13.77 -3.82
CA GLY A 207 17.08 14.73 -4.78
C GLY A 207 17.25 14.33 -6.24
N GLU A 208 18.26 13.51 -6.57
CA GLU A 208 18.46 13.00 -7.92
C GLU A 208 17.41 11.95 -8.34
N MET A 209 16.73 11.34 -7.38
CA MET A 209 15.81 10.23 -7.59
C MET A 209 14.34 10.62 -7.53
N VAL A 210 14.04 11.76 -6.92
CA VAL A 210 12.67 12.15 -6.59
C VAL A 210 12.27 13.50 -7.19
N ARG A 211 11.00 13.61 -7.56
CA ARG A 211 10.28 14.85 -7.83
C ARG A 211 9.17 14.99 -6.80
N HIS A 212 9.19 16.07 -6.04
CA HIS A 212 8.09 16.44 -5.14
C HIS A 212 7.17 17.43 -5.85
N ILE A 213 5.87 17.14 -5.83
CA ILE A 213 4.85 17.96 -6.46
C ILE A 213 3.73 18.20 -5.44
N ASP A 214 3.51 19.45 -5.06
CA ASP A 214 2.27 19.84 -4.37
C ASP A 214 1.10 19.56 -5.32
N ALA A 215 0.12 18.77 -4.89
CA ALA A 215 -1.03 18.39 -5.71
C ALA A 215 -1.80 19.62 -6.23
N ARG A 216 -1.83 20.72 -5.48
CA ARG A 216 -2.44 21.99 -5.91
C ARG A 216 -1.63 22.64 -7.05
N SER A 217 -0.32 22.45 -7.06
CA SER A 217 0.59 22.97 -8.10
C SER A 217 0.64 22.11 -9.36
N LEU A 218 0.30 20.82 -9.23
CA LEU A 218 0.07 19.92 -10.37
C LEU A 218 -1.16 20.36 -11.17
N GLU A 219 -2.12 20.99 -10.48
CA GLU A 219 -3.42 21.43 -11.01
C GLU A 219 -4.08 20.31 -11.80
N ILE A 220 -4.30 19.16 -11.14
CA ILE A 220 -4.88 18.00 -11.80
C ILE A 220 -6.22 18.44 -12.41
N PRO A 221 -6.33 18.41 -13.74
CA PRO A 221 -7.43 19.11 -14.37
C PRO A 221 -8.76 18.42 -14.06
N TYR A 222 -9.76 19.20 -13.63
CA TYR A 222 -11.12 18.72 -13.39
C TYR A 222 -11.72 18.01 -14.63
N TRP A 223 -11.28 18.37 -15.84
CA TRP A 223 -11.78 17.77 -17.07
C TRP A 223 -11.26 16.35 -17.32
N LEU A 224 -10.29 15.88 -16.53
CA LEU A 224 -9.92 14.48 -16.46
C LEU A 224 -10.80 13.66 -15.52
N LEU A 225 -11.65 14.29 -14.70
CA LEU A 225 -12.62 13.56 -13.87
C LEU A 225 -13.60 12.82 -14.78
N THR A 226 -13.93 11.59 -14.37
CA THR A 226 -14.99 10.83 -15.02
C THR A 226 -16.33 11.45 -14.69
N TYR A 227 -17.33 11.12 -15.49
CA TYR A 227 -18.72 11.43 -15.21
C TYR A 227 -19.12 10.99 -13.79
N ALA A 228 -18.71 9.80 -13.34
CA ALA A 228 -19.03 9.32 -12.00
C ALA A 228 -18.39 10.17 -10.90
N GLU A 229 -17.14 10.60 -11.05
CA GLU A 229 -16.48 11.48 -10.08
C GLU A 229 -17.02 12.91 -10.09
N LEU A 230 -17.43 13.42 -11.25
CA LEU A 230 -18.10 14.71 -11.35
C LEU A 230 -19.47 14.67 -10.66
N VAL A 231 -20.20 13.54 -10.76
CA VAL A 231 -21.44 13.30 -10.00
C VAL A 231 -21.13 13.31 -8.51
N ASP A 232 -20.17 12.51 -8.07
CA ASP A 232 -19.75 12.42 -6.66
C ASP A 232 -19.33 13.79 -6.08
N LEU A 233 -18.72 14.65 -6.91
CA LEU A 233 -18.28 15.98 -6.51
C LEU A 233 -19.44 16.99 -6.45
N LEU A 234 -20.25 17.06 -7.50
CA LEU A 234 -21.18 18.17 -7.75
C LEU A 234 -22.65 17.87 -7.43
N VAL A 235 -23.03 16.61 -7.31
CA VAL A 235 -24.43 16.19 -7.08
C VAL A 235 -24.55 15.54 -5.71
N ASP A 236 -25.43 16.07 -4.87
CA ASP A 236 -25.84 15.37 -3.66
C ASP A 236 -26.78 14.22 -4.05
N ARG A 237 -26.37 12.98 -3.81
CA ARG A 237 -27.17 11.81 -4.14
C ARG A 237 -28.42 11.64 -3.26
N THR A 238 -28.52 12.40 -2.18
CA THR A 238 -29.69 12.42 -1.30
C THR A 238 -30.77 13.41 -1.77
N ASP A 239 -30.44 14.27 -2.75
CA ASP A 239 -31.40 15.20 -3.35
C ASP A 239 -32.52 14.42 -4.08
N PRO A 240 -33.81 14.74 -3.83
CA PRO A 240 -34.94 14.17 -4.58
C PRO A 240 -34.81 14.28 -6.12
N ASN A 241 -34.10 15.30 -6.61
CA ASN A 241 -33.87 15.55 -8.03
C ASN A 241 -32.53 15.00 -8.55
N ALA A 242 -31.77 14.25 -7.73
CA ALA A 242 -30.44 13.74 -8.10
C ALA A 242 -30.45 12.95 -9.42
N SER A 243 -31.47 12.12 -9.67
CA SER A 243 -31.59 11.34 -10.91
C SER A 243 -31.68 12.22 -12.16
N VAL A 244 -32.44 13.33 -12.07
CA VAL A 244 -32.60 14.31 -13.13
C VAL A 244 -31.31 15.10 -13.33
N GLN A 245 -30.67 15.55 -12.23
CA GLN A 245 -29.36 16.22 -12.26
C GLN A 245 -28.29 15.36 -12.93
N ILE A 246 -28.21 14.08 -12.56
CA ILE A 246 -27.28 13.09 -13.11
C ILE A 246 -27.50 12.93 -14.61
N SER A 247 -28.74 12.70 -15.05
CA SER A 247 -29.06 12.55 -16.48
C SER A 247 -28.74 13.80 -17.29
N PHE A 248 -29.15 14.98 -16.80
CA PHE A 248 -28.90 16.26 -17.45
C PHE A 248 -27.39 16.58 -17.54
N MET A 249 -26.62 16.31 -16.47
CA MET A 249 -25.18 16.50 -16.47
C MET A 249 -24.49 15.69 -17.58
N ARG A 250 -24.95 14.46 -17.83
CA ARG A 250 -24.37 13.58 -18.86
C ARG A 250 -24.50 14.21 -20.25
N GLU A 251 -25.67 14.74 -20.57
CA GLU A 251 -25.95 15.37 -21.86
C GLU A 251 -25.10 16.64 -22.03
N VAL A 252 -25.08 17.52 -21.03
CA VAL A 252 -24.32 18.77 -21.06
C VAL A 252 -22.82 18.50 -21.17
N LEU A 253 -22.27 17.58 -20.38
CA LEU A 253 -20.85 17.22 -20.44
C LEU A 253 -20.45 16.69 -21.82
N HIS A 254 -21.27 15.83 -22.42
CA HIS A 254 -21.01 15.32 -23.75
C HIS A 254 -20.99 16.44 -24.81
N ALA A 255 -21.95 17.38 -24.74
CA ALA A 255 -21.98 18.54 -25.63
C ALA A 255 -20.76 19.45 -25.46
N LEU A 256 -20.37 19.76 -24.22
CA LEU A 256 -19.23 20.63 -23.93
C LEU A 256 -17.90 19.99 -24.33
N ARG A 257 -17.71 18.69 -24.09
CA ARG A 257 -16.50 17.98 -24.53
C ARG A 257 -16.43 17.89 -26.06
N LYS A 258 -17.56 17.71 -26.75
CA LYS A 258 -17.61 17.80 -28.22
C LYS A 258 -17.18 19.17 -28.73
N LYS A 259 -17.54 20.25 -28.03
CA LYS A 259 -17.07 21.61 -28.32
C LYS A 259 -15.56 21.76 -28.07
N GLY A 260 -15.04 21.24 -26.96
CA GLY A 260 -13.59 21.24 -26.65
C GLY A 260 -12.74 20.37 -27.56
N ASN A 261 -13.35 19.44 -28.29
CA ASN A 261 -12.69 18.52 -29.22
C ASN A 261 -12.33 19.15 -30.58
N GLN A 262 -12.76 20.40 -30.85
CA GLN A 262 -12.56 21.05 -32.15
C GLN A 262 -11.08 21.09 -32.59
N GLU A 263 -10.15 21.24 -31.65
CA GLU A 263 -8.70 21.27 -31.93
C GLU A 263 -8.05 19.87 -31.99
N LEU A 264 -8.67 18.85 -31.40
CA LEU A 264 -8.10 17.50 -31.29
C LEU A 264 -8.52 16.57 -32.43
N GLY A 265 -9.67 16.83 -33.06
CA GLY A 265 -10.16 16.04 -34.18
C GLY A 265 -10.51 14.58 -33.82
N ILE A 266 -10.91 14.29 -32.58
CA ILE A 266 -11.27 12.92 -32.15
C ILE A 266 -12.63 12.54 -32.76
N ASP A 267 -12.68 11.43 -33.50
CA ASP A 267 -13.89 10.98 -34.20
C ASP A 267 -15.02 10.53 -33.27
N ARG A 268 -14.68 9.75 -32.23
CA ARG A 268 -15.66 9.17 -31.29
C ARG A 268 -15.37 9.63 -29.87
N LEU A 269 -16.19 10.56 -29.41
CA LEU A 269 -16.12 11.11 -28.06
C LEU A 269 -17.12 10.41 -27.13
N SER A 270 -16.71 10.19 -25.89
CA SER A 270 -17.56 9.72 -24.79
C SER A 270 -17.63 10.78 -23.70
N VAL A 271 -18.58 10.63 -22.77
CA VAL A 271 -18.68 11.52 -21.59
C VAL A 271 -17.43 11.49 -20.70
N ASP A 272 -16.61 10.45 -20.81
CA ASP A 272 -15.37 10.26 -20.04
C ASP A 272 -14.09 10.56 -20.85
N SER A 273 -14.19 10.98 -22.12
CA SER A 273 -13.01 11.31 -22.95
C SER A 273 -12.24 12.50 -22.37
N PRO A 274 -10.90 12.43 -22.20
CA PRO A 274 -10.09 13.43 -21.48
C PRO A 274 -9.90 14.72 -22.28
N VAL A 275 -11.00 15.41 -22.54
CA VAL A 275 -11.10 16.63 -23.36
C VAL A 275 -11.59 17.75 -22.45
N TYR A 276 -10.91 18.88 -22.55
CA TYR A 276 -11.29 20.10 -21.85
C TYR A 276 -12.77 20.46 -22.11
N PHE A 277 -13.46 20.88 -21.05
CA PHE A 277 -14.77 21.49 -21.12
C PHE A 277 -14.84 22.65 -20.13
N SER A 278 -15.64 23.68 -20.39
CA SER A 278 -15.74 24.85 -19.51
C SER A 278 -16.72 24.64 -18.36
N LEU A 279 -16.24 24.70 -17.11
CA LEU A 279 -17.08 24.72 -15.90
C LEU A 279 -18.08 25.87 -15.87
N LYS A 280 -17.68 27.04 -16.39
CA LYS A 280 -18.58 28.19 -16.48
C LYS A 280 -19.75 27.90 -17.41
N GLU A 281 -19.49 27.24 -18.54
CA GLU A 281 -20.56 26.85 -19.47
C GLU A 281 -21.43 25.75 -18.88
N LEU A 282 -20.84 24.76 -18.20
CA LEU A 282 -21.58 23.73 -17.45
C LEU A 282 -22.56 24.37 -16.46
N TYR A 283 -22.08 25.28 -15.62
CA TYR A 283 -22.92 26.02 -14.67
C TYR A 283 -24.04 26.79 -15.36
N MET A 284 -23.74 27.48 -16.46
CA MET A 284 -24.74 28.26 -17.21
C MET A 284 -25.82 27.37 -17.83
N HIS A 285 -25.49 26.18 -18.33
CA HIS A 285 -26.47 25.23 -18.83
C HIS A 285 -27.45 24.78 -17.74
N PHE A 286 -26.95 24.45 -16.54
CA PHE A 286 -27.79 24.12 -15.40
C PHE A 286 -28.67 25.31 -14.98
N LYS A 287 -28.08 26.50 -14.87
CA LYS A 287 -28.79 27.71 -14.48
C LYS A 287 -29.94 28.05 -15.45
N GLN A 288 -29.67 28.01 -16.75
CA GLN A 288 -30.67 28.31 -17.78
C GLN A 288 -31.83 27.31 -17.76
N ALA A 289 -31.54 26.01 -17.60
CA ALA A 289 -32.57 24.99 -17.50
C ALA A 289 -33.40 25.13 -16.21
N ASN A 290 -32.75 25.50 -15.09
CA ASN A 290 -33.40 25.72 -13.80
C ASN A 290 -34.30 26.96 -13.76
N GLU A 291 -33.96 27.99 -14.54
CA GLU A 291 -34.69 29.27 -14.59
C GLU A 291 -35.65 29.34 -15.79
N GLN A 292 -35.75 28.28 -16.60
CA GLN A 292 -36.52 28.30 -17.85
C GLN A 292 -38.01 28.55 -17.60
N GLN A 293 -38.55 29.58 -18.25
CA GLN A 293 -39.96 29.94 -18.21
C GLN A 293 -40.48 30.22 -19.63
N PHE A 294 -41.76 29.92 -19.86
CA PHE A 294 -42.50 30.19 -21.08
C PHE A 294 -43.61 31.23 -20.81
N ASP A 295 -44.22 31.75 -21.88
CA ASP A 295 -45.36 32.68 -21.81
C ASP A 295 -45.12 33.92 -20.91
N PHE A 296 -43.96 34.56 -21.06
CA PHE A 296 -43.55 35.72 -20.24
C PHE A 296 -43.59 35.46 -18.72
N GLY A 297 -43.19 34.26 -18.31
CA GLY A 297 -43.09 33.89 -16.89
C GLY A 297 -44.35 33.24 -16.30
N LYS A 298 -45.40 33.03 -17.11
CA LYS A 298 -46.64 32.38 -16.65
C LYS A 298 -46.50 30.86 -16.52
N THR A 299 -45.66 30.25 -17.33
CA THR A 299 -45.50 28.79 -17.37
C THR A 299 -44.06 28.43 -17.03
N LYS A 300 -43.86 27.66 -15.96
CA LYS A 300 -42.53 27.16 -15.56
C LYS A 300 -42.12 26.00 -16.47
N GLY A 301 -40.84 25.95 -16.85
CA GLY A 301 -40.29 24.83 -17.59
C GLY A 301 -40.26 23.54 -16.78
N PRO A 302 -40.10 22.37 -17.43
CA PRO A 302 -40.16 21.07 -16.77
C PRO A 302 -39.04 20.84 -15.74
N LEU A 303 -37.92 21.55 -15.88
CA LEU A 303 -36.75 21.47 -14.99
C LEU A 303 -36.67 22.67 -14.03
N PHE A 304 -37.71 23.51 -13.97
CA PHE A 304 -37.66 24.72 -13.17
C PHE A 304 -37.51 24.40 -11.67
N GLY A 305 -36.45 24.91 -11.04
CA GLY A 305 -36.10 24.63 -9.63
C GLY A 305 -35.52 23.22 -9.36
N ALA A 306 -35.40 22.35 -10.38
CA ALA A 306 -34.89 20.99 -10.20
C ALA A 306 -33.38 20.95 -9.86
N PHE A 307 -32.67 22.06 -10.08
CA PHE A 307 -31.22 22.16 -9.97
C PHE A 307 -30.76 23.19 -8.91
N ASP A 308 -31.65 23.67 -8.04
CA ASP A 308 -31.32 24.67 -7.02
C ASP A 308 -30.15 24.20 -6.12
N GLU A 309 -30.23 22.97 -5.60
CA GLU A 309 -29.19 22.38 -4.73
C GLU A 309 -27.84 22.24 -5.46
N PHE A 310 -27.87 21.74 -6.71
CA PHE A 310 -26.67 21.66 -7.55
C PHE A 310 -26.03 23.04 -7.74
N LEU A 311 -26.83 24.07 -8.05
CA LEU A 311 -26.33 25.42 -8.30
C LEU A 311 -25.71 26.03 -7.03
N VAL A 312 -26.36 25.85 -5.87
CA VAL A 312 -25.86 26.31 -4.57
C VAL A 312 -24.55 25.61 -4.21
N ARG A 313 -24.51 24.28 -4.35
CA ARG A 313 -23.31 23.48 -4.08
C ARG A 313 -22.16 23.87 -5.02
N PHE A 314 -22.42 23.96 -6.32
CA PHE A 314 -21.44 24.37 -7.32
C PHE A 314 -20.86 25.75 -6.99
N GLN A 315 -21.70 26.74 -6.67
CA GLN A 315 -21.24 28.07 -6.29
C GLN A 315 -20.43 28.07 -4.99
N SER A 316 -20.86 27.30 -3.99
CA SER A 316 -20.16 27.18 -2.71
C SER A 316 -18.74 26.65 -2.91
N MET A 317 -18.59 25.60 -3.72
CA MET A 317 -17.28 25.05 -4.09
C MET A 317 -16.45 26.02 -4.95
N PHE A 318 -17.08 26.68 -5.93
CA PHE A 318 -16.39 27.58 -6.86
C PHE A 318 -15.89 28.88 -6.19
N ASN A 319 -16.55 29.31 -5.12
CA ASN A 319 -16.17 30.52 -4.37
C ASN A 319 -15.15 30.24 -3.26
N ASP A 320 -15.02 28.99 -2.83
CA ASP A 320 -14.04 28.61 -1.82
C ASP A 320 -12.64 28.44 -2.45
N SER A 321 -11.74 29.34 -2.05
CA SER A 321 -10.35 29.39 -2.52
C SER A 321 -9.57 28.08 -2.36
N ARG A 322 -9.99 27.21 -1.43
CA ARG A 322 -9.36 25.91 -1.21
C ARG A 322 -9.48 24.98 -2.43
N TYR A 323 -10.47 25.18 -3.29
CA TYR A 323 -10.68 24.40 -4.51
C TYR A 323 -10.16 25.10 -5.78
N ASP A 324 -9.49 26.25 -5.66
CA ASP A 324 -8.96 27.00 -6.82
C ASP A 324 -8.04 26.13 -7.69
N PHE A 325 -7.28 25.20 -7.08
CA PHE A 325 -6.41 24.29 -7.84
C PHE A 325 -7.17 23.35 -8.80
N LEU A 326 -8.43 23.03 -8.48
CA LEU A 326 -9.28 22.16 -9.28
C LEU A 326 -10.13 22.98 -10.25
N PHE A 327 -10.78 24.04 -9.78
CA PHE A 327 -11.76 24.80 -10.59
C PHE A 327 -11.18 26.01 -11.32
N ARG A 328 -9.96 26.46 -10.97
CA ARG A 328 -9.28 27.62 -11.57
C ARG A 328 -7.82 27.31 -11.94
N PRO A 329 -7.56 26.26 -12.76
CA PRO A 329 -6.21 25.92 -13.17
C PRO A 329 -5.57 27.05 -13.99
N LYS A 330 -4.27 27.30 -13.80
CA LYS A 330 -3.47 28.29 -14.54
C LYS A 330 -2.53 27.65 -15.57
N LYS A 331 -2.06 26.43 -15.30
CA LYS A 331 -1.14 25.63 -16.12
C LYS A 331 -1.85 24.65 -17.03
N ARG A 332 -2.95 24.03 -16.58
CA ARG A 332 -3.64 22.93 -17.28
C ARG A 332 -5.01 23.37 -17.81
N THR A 333 -5.01 24.30 -18.75
CA THR A 333 -6.22 24.99 -19.23
C THR A 333 -6.77 24.48 -20.55
N LYS A 334 -6.04 23.60 -21.24
CA LYS A 334 -6.44 23.00 -22.52
C LYS A 334 -6.07 21.52 -22.59
N SER A 335 -6.75 20.78 -23.47
CA SER A 335 -6.54 19.33 -23.62
C SER A 335 -5.09 18.96 -23.99
N LEU A 336 -4.39 19.83 -24.73
CA LEU A 336 -2.99 19.61 -25.13
C LEU A 336 -2.02 19.62 -23.94
N ASP A 337 -2.40 20.16 -22.78
CA ASP A 337 -1.55 20.18 -21.59
C ASP A 337 -1.42 18.80 -20.93
N LEU A 338 -2.21 17.80 -21.39
CA LEU A 338 -2.20 16.43 -20.89
C LEU A 338 -0.84 15.74 -21.08
N GLU A 339 -0.14 15.98 -22.20
CA GLU A 339 1.16 15.35 -22.45
C GLU A 339 2.16 15.74 -21.36
N GLN A 340 2.30 17.05 -21.11
CA GLN A 340 3.23 17.55 -20.10
C GLN A 340 2.82 17.08 -18.70
N LEU A 341 1.51 16.98 -18.41
CA LEU A 341 1.01 16.48 -17.13
C LEU A 341 1.45 15.03 -16.91
N LEU A 342 1.21 14.18 -17.91
CA LEU A 342 1.58 12.77 -17.88
C LEU A 342 3.09 12.60 -17.75
N ARG A 343 3.90 13.41 -18.45
CA ARG A 343 5.36 13.41 -18.31
C ARG A 343 5.79 13.71 -16.88
N ASP A 344 5.29 14.79 -16.28
CA ASP A 344 5.60 15.16 -14.90
C ASP A 344 5.16 14.08 -13.91
N PHE A 345 3.97 13.50 -14.15
CA PHE A 345 3.35 12.48 -13.33
C PHE A 345 4.16 11.18 -13.26
N ILE A 346 4.56 10.62 -14.42
CA ILE A 346 5.28 9.33 -14.49
C ILE A 346 6.81 9.46 -14.35
N GLY A 347 7.31 10.64 -13.97
CA GLY A 347 8.75 10.87 -13.77
C GLY A 347 9.56 11.09 -15.06
N LEU A 348 8.88 11.33 -16.20
CA LEU A 348 9.50 11.68 -17.48
C LEU A 348 9.60 13.19 -17.75
N GLY A 349 9.24 14.02 -16.78
CA GLY A 349 9.51 15.46 -16.81
C GLY A 349 11.02 15.75 -16.86
N ASP A 350 11.38 17.02 -16.99
CA ASP A 350 12.79 17.44 -16.99
C ASP A 350 13.16 18.07 -15.63
N PRO A 351 14.19 17.57 -14.90
CA PRO A 351 14.90 16.31 -15.14
C PRO A 351 14.04 15.09 -14.84
N LYS A 352 14.41 13.94 -15.42
CA LYS A 352 13.76 12.65 -15.18
C LYS A 352 14.03 12.18 -13.76
N ARG A 353 13.01 11.66 -13.09
CA ARG A 353 13.08 11.17 -11.71
C ARG A 353 12.36 9.81 -11.62
N GLN A 354 12.86 8.89 -10.80
CA GLN A 354 12.26 7.57 -10.63
C GLN A 354 11.01 7.61 -9.74
N ILE A 355 10.98 8.52 -8.77
CA ILE A 355 9.89 8.68 -7.80
C ILE A 355 9.24 10.03 -8.02
N THR A 356 7.93 10.03 -8.25
CA THR A 356 7.08 11.22 -8.19
C THR A 356 6.27 11.15 -6.91
N VAL A 357 6.60 12.01 -5.93
CA VAL A 357 5.80 12.18 -4.71
C VAL A 357 4.80 13.30 -4.97
N ILE A 358 3.52 12.98 -4.82
CA ILE A 358 2.41 13.93 -4.92
C ILE A 358 1.93 14.22 -3.50
N ASP A 359 2.25 15.42 -3.02
CA ASP A 359 1.87 15.89 -1.70
C ASP A 359 0.40 16.34 -1.71
N LEU A 360 -0.44 15.52 -1.07
CA LEU A 360 -1.87 15.73 -0.86
C LEU A 360 -2.18 16.32 0.51
N SER A 361 -1.18 16.54 1.37
CA SER A 361 -1.38 17.16 2.68
C SER A 361 -2.05 18.55 2.63
N PRO A 362 -1.83 19.38 1.58
CA PRO A 362 -2.52 20.67 1.46
C PRO A 362 -3.92 20.59 0.82
N VAL A 363 -4.32 19.40 0.34
CA VAL A 363 -5.62 19.20 -0.33
C VAL A 363 -6.71 19.06 0.74
N PRO A 364 -7.85 19.77 0.61
CA PRO A 364 -8.96 19.66 1.55
C PRO A 364 -9.47 18.23 1.69
N HIS A 365 -9.83 17.85 2.91
CA HIS A 365 -10.17 16.47 3.25
C HIS A 365 -11.37 15.92 2.45
N ASP A 366 -12.35 16.76 2.12
CA ASP A 366 -13.58 16.38 1.41
C ASP A 366 -13.37 16.08 -0.08
N VAL A 367 -12.33 16.64 -0.73
CA VAL A 367 -11.99 16.35 -2.14
C VAL A 367 -10.78 15.43 -2.28
N ARG A 368 -10.05 15.19 -1.21
CA ARG A 368 -8.89 14.30 -1.18
C ARG A 368 -9.20 12.91 -1.77
N PRO A 369 -10.35 12.26 -1.49
CA PRO A 369 -10.65 10.97 -2.10
C PRO A 369 -10.77 11.02 -3.62
N THR A 370 -11.46 12.03 -4.15
CA THR A 370 -11.64 12.24 -5.59
C THR A 370 -10.30 12.50 -6.27
N VAL A 371 -9.46 13.38 -5.71
CA VAL A 371 -8.13 13.69 -6.27
C VAL A 371 -7.22 12.45 -6.25
N SER A 372 -7.21 11.70 -5.14
CA SER A 372 -6.40 10.48 -5.00
C SER A 372 -6.81 9.41 -6.02
N SER A 373 -8.13 9.23 -6.19
CA SER A 373 -8.67 8.29 -7.17
C SER A 373 -8.40 8.70 -8.61
N GLN A 374 -8.53 10.00 -8.92
CA GLN A 374 -8.18 10.54 -10.22
C GLN A 374 -6.71 10.30 -10.56
N ILE A 375 -5.80 10.52 -9.61
CA ILE A 375 -4.38 10.23 -9.78
C ILE A 375 -4.16 8.73 -10.04
N GLY A 376 -4.80 7.87 -9.25
CA GLY A 376 -4.71 6.43 -9.44
C GLY A 376 -5.19 6.00 -10.83
N ARG A 377 -6.34 6.52 -11.26
CA ARG A 377 -6.86 6.27 -12.61
C ARG A 377 -5.90 6.78 -13.67
N LEU A 378 -5.29 7.94 -13.50
CA LEU A 378 -4.33 8.49 -14.46
C LEU A 378 -3.16 7.52 -14.71
N ALA A 379 -2.63 6.88 -13.66
CA ALA A 379 -1.61 5.84 -13.79
C ALA A 379 -2.12 4.62 -14.57
N PHE A 380 -3.34 4.17 -14.27
CA PHE A 380 -3.97 3.07 -14.98
C PHE A 380 -4.21 3.37 -16.45
N GLU A 381 -4.81 4.52 -16.76
CA GLU A 381 -5.16 4.93 -18.12
C GLU A 381 -3.92 5.17 -18.97
N PHE A 382 -2.88 5.80 -18.42
CA PHE A 382 -1.61 5.96 -19.13
C PHE A 382 -1.10 4.62 -19.66
N ASN A 383 -1.05 3.60 -18.79
CA ASN A 383 -0.53 2.29 -19.16
C ASN A 383 -1.54 1.41 -19.91
N TYR A 384 -2.84 1.67 -19.77
CA TYR A 384 -3.89 1.07 -20.58
C TYR A 384 -3.70 1.43 -22.06
N TRP A 385 -3.43 2.70 -22.35
CA TRP A 385 -3.21 3.21 -23.71
C TRP A 385 -1.76 3.04 -24.21
N ASN A 386 -0.81 2.73 -23.33
CA ASN A 386 0.59 2.53 -23.69
C ASN A 386 0.83 1.15 -24.36
N PRO A 387 1.25 1.09 -25.63
CA PRO A 387 1.59 -0.19 -26.28
C PRO A 387 2.79 -0.88 -25.64
N ARG A 388 3.71 -0.11 -25.03
CA ARG A 388 4.92 -0.59 -24.35
C ARG A 388 4.76 -0.72 -22.83
N ARG A 389 3.52 -0.83 -22.33
CA ARG A 389 3.21 -0.92 -20.88
C ARG A 389 3.97 -2.00 -20.11
N ARG A 390 4.39 -3.09 -20.76
CA ARG A 390 5.21 -4.15 -20.14
C ARG A 390 6.67 -3.73 -19.91
N GLU A 391 7.18 -2.80 -20.71
CA GLU A 391 8.52 -2.23 -20.58
C GLU A 391 8.53 -0.99 -19.67
N PHE A 392 7.36 -0.49 -19.33
CA PHE A 392 7.15 0.72 -18.52
C PHE A 392 6.14 0.44 -17.40
N PRO A 393 6.46 -0.43 -16.43
CA PRO A 393 5.57 -0.68 -15.30
C PRO A 393 5.53 0.55 -14.39
N ILE A 394 4.34 0.89 -13.89
CA ILE A 394 4.13 1.96 -12.91
C ILE A 394 3.78 1.33 -11.57
N LEU A 395 4.47 1.74 -10.51
CA LEU A 395 4.09 1.41 -9.13
C LEU A 395 3.35 2.59 -8.50
N LEU A 396 2.06 2.43 -8.21
CA LEU A 396 1.28 3.40 -7.47
C LEU A 396 1.29 3.06 -5.98
N ILE A 397 1.73 4.00 -5.14
CA ILE A 397 1.78 3.86 -3.69
C ILE A 397 0.72 4.76 -3.09
N CYS A 398 -0.18 4.15 -2.33
CA CYS A 398 -1.35 4.75 -1.73
C CYS A 398 -1.15 4.81 -0.22
N GLU A 399 -0.63 5.94 0.26
CA GLU A 399 -0.48 6.20 1.69
C GLU A 399 -1.85 6.42 2.32
N GLU A 400 -2.07 5.91 3.52
CA GLU A 400 -3.31 6.05 4.28
C GLU A 400 -4.58 5.72 3.45
N ALA A 401 -4.47 4.63 2.68
CA ALA A 401 -5.42 4.25 1.65
C ALA A 401 -6.88 4.10 2.15
N HIS A 402 -7.09 3.82 3.43
CA HIS A 402 -8.44 3.73 4.03
C HIS A 402 -9.19 5.08 4.00
N GLN A 403 -8.49 6.23 3.94
CA GLN A 403 -9.12 7.56 3.86
C GLN A 403 -9.86 7.79 2.53
N TYR A 404 -9.50 7.06 1.46
CA TYR A 404 -10.08 7.27 0.12
C TYR A 404 -10.44 5.99 -0.65
N ILE A 405 -10.16 4.82 -0.07
CA ILE A 405 -10.62 3.52 -0.57
C ILE A 405 -11.38 2.80 0.57
N PRO A 406 -12.43 3.40 1.14
CA PRO A 406 -13.09 2.84 2.31
C PRO A 406 -13.74 1.48 2.00
N ARG A 407 -13.91 0.66 3.04
CA ARG A 407 -14.60 -0.63 2.95
C ARG A 407 -16.08 -0.44 2.65
N GLU A 408 -16.73 0.43 3.40
CA GLU A 408 -18.14 0.74 3.22
C GLU A 408 -18.31 1.74 2.07
N ALA A 409 -19.30 1.48 1.23
CA ALA A 409 -19.65 2.39 0.15
C ALA A 409 -20.45 3.55 0.73
N ASP A 410 -19.78 4.66 1.02
CA ASP A 410 -20.45 5.95 1.13
C ASP A 410 -20.99 6.34 -0.27
N LEU A 411 -22.26 6.76 -0.32
CA LEU A 411 -22.93 7.19 -1.55
C LEU A 411 -22.14 8.30 -2.25
N GLN A 412 -21.45 9.15 -1.49
CA GLN A 412 -20.71 10.29 -2.02
C GLN A 412 -19.39 9.92 -2.72
N HIS A 413 -18.78 8.77 -2.42
CA HIS A 413 -17.42 8.44 -2.90
C HIS A 413 -17.35 7.13 -3.70
N GLU A 414 -18.49 6.62 -4.15
CA GLU A 414 -18.61 5.33 -4.83
C GLU A 414 -17.81 5.27 -6.16
N GLY A 415 -17.80 6.35 -6.94
CA GLY A 415 -17.01 6.44 -8.17
C GLY A 415 -15.51 6.37 -7.90
N SER A 416 -15.05 7.14 -6.91
CA SER A 416 -13.65 7.19 -6.49
C SER A 416 -13.14 5.82 -6.01
N ARG A 417 -13.94 5.12 -5.20
CA ARG A 417 -13.64 3.77 -4.71
C ARG A 417 -13.56 2.75 -5.86
N ARG A 418 -14.54 2.77 -6.78
CA ARG A 418 -14.60 1.84 -7.93
C ARG A 418 -13.38 1.94 -8.85
N ALA A 419 -12.86 3.16 -9.07
CA ALA A 419 -11.67 3.33 -9.90
C ALA A 419 -10.45 2.63 -9.28
N MET A 420 -10.22 2.76 -7.97
CA MET A 420 -9.12 2.09 -7.28
C MET A 420 -9.29 0.56 -7.24
N GLU A 421 -10.51 0.07 -7.02
CA GLU A 421 -10.81 -1.37 -7.11
C GLU A 421 -10.53 -1.96 -8.49
N ARG A 422 -10.79 -1.18 -9.56
CA ARG A 422 -10.46 -1.60 -10.92
C ARG A 422 -8.95 -1.76 -11.11
N ILE A 423 -8.13 -0.87 -10.55
CA ILE A 423 -6.67 -0.99 -10.60
C ILE A 423 -6.23 -2.27 -9.90
N ALA A 424 -6.79 -2.60 -8.74
CA ALA A 424 -6.48 -3.84 -8.03
C ALA A 424 -6.88 -5.10 -8.82
N LYS A 425 -8.01 -5.07 -9.57
CA LYS A 425 -8.48 -6.20 -10.38
C LYS A 425 -7.75 -6.37 -11.72
N GLU A 426 -7.39 -5.27 -12.36
CA GLU A 426 -6.93 -5.26 -13.76
C GLU A 426 -5.50 -4.74 -13.94
N GLY A 427 -4.97 -3.98 -12.99
CA GLY A 427 -3.71 -3.24 -13.11
C GLY A 427 -2.53 -4.12 -13.51
N ARG A 428 -2.44 -5.34 -12.96
CA ARG A 428 -1.43 -6.34 -13.33
C ARG A 428 -1.34 -6.60 -14.84
N LYS A 429 -2.47 -6.64 -15.55
CA LYS A 429 -2.51 -6.90 -17.02
C LYS A 429 -1.93 -5.73 -17.82
N TYR A 430 -1.98 -4.53 -17.24
CA TYR A 430 -1.55 -3.30 -17.87
C TYR A 430 -0.22 -2.78 -17.32
N GLY A 431 0.49 -3.54 -16.47
CA GLY A 431 1.77 -3.09 -15.91
C GLY A 431 1.60 -1.97 -14.89
N VAL A 432 0.51 -2.00 -14.11
CA VAL A 432 0.28 -1.07 -13.00
C VAL A 432 0.20 -1.86 -11.70
N GLY A 433 1.26 -1.73 -10.91
CA GLY A 433 1.37 -2.23 -9.55
C GLY A 433 0.69 -1.29 -8.57
N LEU A 434 0.13 -1.85 -7.50
CA LEU A 434 -0.53 -1.10 -6.43
C LEU A 434 0.12 -1.47 -5.10
N CYS A 435 0.56 -0.49 -4.33
CA CYS A 435 1.01 -0.66 -2.97
C CYS A 435 0.10 0.15 -2.05
N VAL A 436 -0.78 -0.51 -1.29
CA VAL A 436 -1.63 0.16 -0.30
C VAL A 436 -0.95 0.18 1.06
N VAL A 437 -0.95 1.33 1.71
CA VAL A 437 -0.37 1.52 3.04
C VAL A 437 -1.49 1.99 3.96
N SER A 438 -1.73 1.27 5.06
CA SER A 438 -2.82 1.61 5.98
C SER A 438 -2.57 1.13 7.40
N GLN A 439 -3.04 1.92 8.35
CA GLN A 439 -3.13 1.60 9.78
C GLN A 439 -4.47 1.02 10.20
N ARG A 440 -5.50 1.12 9.34
CA ARG A 440 -6.84 0.58 9.57
C ARG A 440 -7.19 -0.39 8.43
N PRO A 441 -6.65 -1.62 8.44
CA PRO A 441 -6.93 -2.57 7.38
C PRO A 441 -8.43 -2.96 7.32
N THR A 442 -9.12 -2.95 8.46
CA THR A 442 -10.56 -3.25 8.57
C THR A 442 -11.47 -2.20 7.92
N GLU A 443 -10.99 -0.96 7.75
CA GLU A 443 -11.70 0.14 7.10
C GLU A 443 -11.34 0.28 5.61
N LEU A 444 -10.38 -0.50 5.10
CA LEU A 444 -9.96 -0.47 3.70
C LEU A 444 -10.79 -1.45 2.85
N SER A 445 -11.00 -1.14 1.57
CA SER A 445 -11.71 -2.02 0.63
C SER A 445 -11.16 -3.46 0.65
N GLU A 446 -12.05 -4.38 1.00
CA GLU A 446 -11.81 -5.83 0.98
C GLU A 446 -11.49 -6.32 -0.44
N THR A 447 -12.09 -5.68 -1.45
CA THR A 447 -11.75 -5.94 -2.85
C THR A 447 -10.28 -5.62 -3.14
N VAL A 448 -9.75 -4.50 -2.65
CA VAL A 448 -8.35 -4.14 -2.90
C VAL A 448 -7.39 -5.05 -2.14
N LEU A 449 -7.68 -5.32 -0.87
CA LEU A 449 -6.82 -6.17 -0.04
C LEU A 449 -6.81 -7.64 -0.50
N SER A 450 -7.93 -8.18 -0.96
CA SER A 450 -8.00 -9.55 -1.50
C SER A 450 -7.24 -9.72 -2.82
N GLN A 451 -6.96 -8.64 -3.56
CA GLN A 451 -6.10 -8.68 -4.75
C GLN A 451 -4.61 -8.50 -4.41
N CYS A 452 -4.27 -8.11 -3.18
CA CYS A 452 -2.88 -8.04 -2.75
C CYS A 452 -2.33 -9.45 -2.52
N SER A 453 -1.34 -9.87 -3.31
CA SER A 453 -0.67 -11.16 -3.12
C SER A 453 0.53 -11.08 -2.18
N ASN A 454 0.89 -9.88 -1.73
CA ASN A 454 2.03 -9.62 -0.87
C ASN A 454 1.65 -8.69 0.28
N PHE A 455 2.13 -8.99 1.47
CA PHE A 455 1.87 -8.27 2.70
C PHE A 455 3.16 -8.04 3.46
N ILE A 456 3.39 -6.79 3.90
CA ILE A 456 4.40 -6.44 4.89
C ILE A 456 3.63 -5.90 6.10
N CYS A 457 3.48 -6.75 7.10
CA CYS A 457 2.74 -6.43 8.31
C CYS A 457 3.72 -5.98 9.40
N LEU A 458 3.58 -4.74 9.83
CA LEU A 458 4.25 -4.20 11.02
C LEU A 458 3.39 -4.46 12.26
N ARG A 459 3.84 -3.95 13.41
CA ARG A 459 3.14 -4.14 14.68
C ARG A 459 1.69 -3.68 14.61
N THR A 460 0.78 -4.53 15.07
CA THR A 460 -0.66 -4.27 15.18
C THR A 460 -1.18 -4.86 16.48
N THR A 461 -1.72 -4.02 17.37
CA THR A 461 -2.23 -4.47 18.68
C THR A 461 -3.75 -4.58 18.74
N ASN A 462 -4.49 -4.00 17.79
CA ASN A 462 -5.95 -4.12 17.74
C ASN A 462 -6.35 -5.57 17.36
N PRO A 463 -7.16 -6.28 18.17
CA PRO A 463 -7.59 -7.65 17.87
C PRO A 463 -8.39 -7.79 16.57
N GLN A 464 -9.22 -6.79 16.23
CA GLN A 464 -10.04 -6.81 15.01
C GLN A 464 -9.14 -6.73 13.77
N ASP A 465 -8.15 -5.84 13.78
CA ASP A 465 -7.18 -5.70 12.69
C ASP A 465 -6.28 -6.93 12.57
N GLN A 466 -5.86 -7.53 13.70
CA GLN A 466 -5.11 -8.78 13.69
C GLN A 466 -5.91 -9.92 13.07
N GLN A 467 -7.16 -10.10 13.47
CA GLN A 467 -8.03 -11.14 12.92
C GLN A 467 -8.28 -10.91 11.44
N TYR A 468 -8.42 -9.64 11.03
CA TYR A 468 -8.59 -9.30 9.63
C TYR A 468 -7.34 -9.58 8.81
N ILE A 469 -6.15 -9.17 9.27
CA ILE A 469 -4.87 -9.52 8.64
C ILE A 469 -4.68 -11.04 8.56
N ARG A 470 -5.04 -11.78 9.63
CA ARG A 470 -4.98 -13.25 9.67
C ARG A 470 -5.82 -13.87 8.54
N LYS A 471 -7.02 -13.36 8.28
CA LYS A 471 -7.90 -13.84 7.21
C LYS A 471 -7.38 -13.54 5.80
N LEU A 472 -6.51 -12.54 5.65
CA LEU A 472 -5.88 -12.21 4.36
C LEU A 472 -4.68 -13.11 4.05
N MET A 473 -4.10 -13.77 5.06
CA MET A 473 -3.01 -14.72 4.88
C MET A 473 -3.54 -16.07 4.35
N PRO A 474 -2.75 -16.80 3.55
CA PRO A 474 -3.06 -18.18 3.18
C PRO A 474 -3.39 -19.03 4.41
N GLU A 475 -4.31 -19.99 4.29
CA GLU A 475 -4.83 -20.79 5.42
C GLU A 475 -3.70 -21.41 6.28
N GLY A 476 -2.67 -21.99 5.65
CA GLY A 476 -1.53 -22.57 6.37
C GLY A 476 -0.63 -21.55 7.10
N GLU A 477 -0.74 -20.25 6.79
CA GLU A 477 0.15 -19.21 7.30
C GLU A 477 -0.53 -18.33 8.37
N GLN A 478 -1.81 -18.57 8.66
CA GLN A 478 -2.62 -17.76 9.57
C GLN A 478 -2.06 -17.71 11.00
N ASP A 479 -1.45 -18.80 11.48
CA ASP A 479 -0.83 -18.86 12.80
C ASP A 479 0.35 -17.89 12.96
N LEU A 480 0.95 -17.43 11.85
CA LEU A 480 2.03 -16.44 11.89
C LEU A 480 1.52 -15.05 12.25
N ALA A 481 0.22 -14.77 12.10
CA ALA A 481 -0.37 -13.50 12.50
C ALA A 481 -0.25 -13.24 14.01
N ASP A 482 -0.04 -14.28 14.83
CA ASP A 482 0.11 -14.15 16.29
C ASP A 482 1.34 -13.32 16.67
N VAL A 483 2.37 -13.26 15.80
CA VAL A 483 3.59 -12.49 16.08
C VAL A 483 3.37 -10.98 15.97
N LEU A 484 2.30 -10.51 15.31
CA LEU A 484 2.05 -9.11 14.98
C LEU A 484 2.03 -8.20 16.21
N THR A 485 1.55 -8.69 17.36
CA THR A 485 1.50 -7.94 18.62
C THR A 485 2.88 -7.76 19.25
N THR A 486 3.80 -8.70 18.98
CA THR A 486 5.14 -8.81 19.58
C THR A 486 6.24 -8.21 18.72
N LEU A 487 5.91 -7.77 17.50
CA LEU A 487 6.87 -7.12 16.61
C LEU A 487 7.42 -5.85 17.28
N ARG A 488 8.74 -5.70 17.27
CA ARG A 488 9.40 -4.47 17.74
C ARG A 488 9.30 -3.40 16.66
N ARG A 489 9.53 -2.13 17.03
CA ARG A 489 9.67 -1.05 16.04
C ARG A 489 10.80 -1.39 15.06
N GLY A 490 10.52 -1.24 13.76
CA GLY A 490 11.46 -1.62 12.70
C GLY A 490 11.49 -3.12 12.39
N GLU A 491 10.68 -3.95 13.03
CA GLU A 491 10.42 -5.33 12.61
C GLU A 491 9.11 -5.44 11.82
N ALA A 492 9.09 -6.36 10.88
CA ALA A 492 7.92 -6.68 10.08
C ALA A 492 7.83 -8.19 9.83
N LEU A 493 6.62 -8.65 9.54
CA LEU A 493 6.32 -9.96 8.99
C LEU A 493 6.01 -9.77 7.50
N ALA A 494 6.84 -10.34 6.62
CA ALA A 494 6.55 -10.39 5.18
C ALA A 494 5.91 -11.74 4.84
N VAL A 495 4.79 -11.70 4.11
CA VAL A 495 4.04 -12.86 3.65
C VAL A 495 3.60 -12.61 2.20
N GLY A 496 3.49 -13.66 1.39
CA GLY A 496 2.99 -13.54 0.02
C GLY A 496 3.79 -14.33 -0.99
N GLU A 497 3.60 -14.02 -2.27
CA GLU A 497 4.26 -14.72 -3.37
C GLU A 497 5.68 -14.21 -3.65
N ALA A 498 5.96 -12.94 -3.34
CA ALA A 498 7.26 -12.33 -3.60
C ALA A 498 8.35 -12.76 -2.63
N ILE A 499 7.96 -13.32 -1.49
CA ILE A 499 8.89 -13.86 -0.50
C ILE A 499 8.83 -15.40 -0.55
N PRO A 500 9.97 -16.11 -0.54
CA PRO A 500 9.98 -17.58 -0.61
C PRO A 500 9.16 -18.26 0.49
N LEU A 501 9.12 -17.64 1.68
CA LEU A 501 8.37 -18.09 2.83
C LEU A 501 8.02 -16.90 3.74
N PRO A 502 6.95 -17.02 4.52
CA PRO A 502 6.64 -16.06 5.57
C PRO A 502 7.82 -15.83 6.52
N THR A 503 8.20 -14.57 6.69
CA THR A 503 9.45 -14.24 7.36
C THR A 503 9.30 -13.03 8.28
N ARG A 504 9.71 -13.20 9.55
CA ARG A 504 9.90 -12.09 10.49
C ARG A 504 11.30 -11.52 10.34
N PHE A 505 11.40 -10.23 10.09
CA PHE A 505 12.66 -9.57 9.79
C PHE A 505 12.73 -8.15 10.35
N ARG A 506 13.95 -7.66 10.55
CA ARG A 506 14.25 -6.27 10.85
C ARG A 506 14.51 -5.52 9.55
N LEU A 507 13.69 -4.52 9.27
CA LEU A 507 13.81 -3.61 8.14
C LEU A 507 15.14 -2.84 8.20
N TYR A 508 15.72 -2.53 7.03
CA TYR A 508 16.85 -1.59 6.99
C TYR A 508 16.39 -0.18 7.31
N PRO A 509 17.19 0.60 8.07
CA PRO A 509 16.94 2.02 8.20
C PRO A 509 17.00 2.74 6.86
N PRO A 510 15.96 3.52 6.50
CA PRO A 510 16.03 4.46 5.41
C PRO A 510 16.98 5.59 5.81
N ASP A 511 17.74 6.04 4.82
CA ASP A 511 18.65 7.16 4.96
C ASP A 511 18.60 8.01 3.66
N PRO A 512 18.02 9.23 3.70
CA PRO A 512 17.42 9.88 4.88
C PRO A 512 16.14 9.20 5.39
N ALA A 513 15.79 9.42 6.66
CA ALA A 513 14.52 8.96 7.22
C ALA A 513 13.36 9.92 6.88
N PRO A 514 12.11 9.43 6.75
CA PRO A 514 10.93 10.30 6.60
C PRO A 514 10.64 11.08 7.88
N ASP A 515 9.96 12.23 7.75
CA ASP A 515 9.55 13.10 8.86
C ASP A 515 8.26 12.59 9.53
N SER A 516 8.35 11.37 10.06
CA SER A 516 7.23 10.66 10.68
C SER A 516 7.39 10.54 12.20
N SER A 517 8.18 11.42 12.83
CA SER A 517 8.40 11.40 14.28
C SER A 517 7.32 12.17 15.02
N ASP A 518 6.85 11.60 16.13
CA ASP A 518 5.98 12.32 17.06
C ASP A 518 6.69 13.56 17.59
N ALA A 519 5.89 14.60 17.91
CA ALA A 519 6.42 15.81 18.53
C ALA A 519 7.19 15.44 19.83
N PRO A 520 8.38 16.01 20.08
CA PRO A 520 9.18 15.71 21.27
C PRO A 520 8.62 16.42 22.51
N VAL A 521 7.37 16.12 22.88
CA VAL A 521 6.56 16.84 23.87
C VAL A 521 7.32 17.07 25.18
N ALA A 522 8.01 16.04 25.70
CA ALA A 522 8.73 16.14 26.96
C ALA A 522 9.91 17.12 26.91
N GLU A 523 10.66 17.14 25.81
CA GLU A 523 11.77 18.08 25.61
C GLU A 523 11.22 19.47 25.33
N SER A 524 10.25 19.59 24.42
CA SER A 524 9.59 20.85 24.09
C SER A 524 8.91 21.51 25.29
N TRP A 525 8.33 20.75 26.22
CA TRP A 525 7.73 21.32 27.44
C TRP A 525 8.76 21.66 28.51
N ARG A 526 9.97 21.10 28.44
CA ARG A 526 11.04 21.36 29.41
C ARG A 526 11.93 22.53 29.01
N THR A 527 12.26 22.63 27.72
CA THR A 527 13.26 23.57 27.18
C THR A 527 12.76 24.29 25.93
N GLY A 528 11.46 24.20 25.62
CA GLY A 528 10.85 24.95 24.54
C GLY A 528 10.89 26.46 24.80
N PRO A 529 10.52 27.26 23.79
CA PRO A 529 10.53 28.70 23.91
C PRO A 529 9.51 29.19 24.95
N ASP A 530 9.86 30.25 25.70
CA ASP A 530 8.96 30.87 26.69
C ASP A 530 7.75 31.57 26.04
N ASP A 531 7.89 31.99 24.79
CA ASP A 531 6.84 32.65 24.01
C ASP A 531 6.90 32.23 22.53
N LEU A 532 5.80 32.38 21.81
CA LEU A 532 5.68 32.10 20.38
C LEU A 532 5.17 33.35 19.65
N ASP A 533 5.55 33.51 18.38
CA ASP A 533 4.90 34.49 17.50
C ASP A 533 3.49 34.04 17.14
N VAL A 534 2.58 34.14 18.13
CA VAL A 534 1.17 33.78 17.98
C VAL A 534 0.51 34.67 16.93
N ALA A 535 0.93 35.93 16.81
CA ALA A 535 0.43 36.83 15.77
C ALA A 535 0.74 36.31 14.36
N GLY A 536 1.98 35.88 14.11
CA GLY A 536 2.37 35.24 12.84
C GLY A 536 1.68 33.91 12.61
N ILE A 537 1.43 33.11 13.66
CA ILE A 537 0.62 31.87 13.54
C ILE A 537 -0.82 32.20 13.15
N VAL A 538 -1.43 33.22 13.75
CA VAL A 538 -2.79 33.67 13.44
C VAL A 538 -2.87 34.21 12.00
N ASP A 539 -1.88 35.00 11.54
CA ASP A 539 -1.84 35.46 10.14
C ASP A 539 -1.71 34.28 9.17
N ARG A 540 -0.85 33.29 9.47
CA ARG A 540 -0.77 32.03 8.69
C ARG A 540 -2.10 31.27 8.68
N TRP A 541 -2.78 31.18 9.81
CA TRP A 541 -4.08 30.52 9.92
C TRP A 541 -5.16 31.25 9.10
N TRP A 542 -5.25 32.58 9.19
CA TRP A 542 -6.18 33.36 8.36
C TRP A 542 -5.91 33.18 6.86
N ARG A 543 -4.64 33.11 6.46
CA ARG A 543 -4.25 32.91 5.05
C ARG A 543 -4.32 31.46 4.59
N GLN A 544 -4.55 30.51 5.50
CA GLN A 544 -4.49 29.06 5.23
C GLN A 544 -3.14 28.65 4.58
N GLN A 545 -2.04 29.26 5.04
CA GLN A 545 -0.68 28.98 4.58
C GLN A 545 0.07 28.27 5.70
N ARG A 546 0.57 27.07 5.39
CA ARG A 546 1.36 26.24 6.32
C ARG A 546 2.82 26.59 6.26
#